data_AF-A0A6M1SHB0-F1
#
_entry.id   AF-A0A6M1SHB0-F1
#
_cell.length_a   1.000
_cell.length_b   1.000
_cell.length_c   1.000
_cell.angle_alpha   90.00
_cell.angle_beta   90.00
_cell.angle_gamma   90.00
#
_symmetry.space_group_name_H-M   'P 1'
#
loop_
_entity.id
_entity.type
_entity.pdbx_description
1 polymer ?
#
loop_
_entity_poly.entity_id
_entity_poly.type
_entity_poly.pdbx_seq_one_letter_code
_entity_poly.pdbx_strand_id
1 'polypeptide(L)'
;MRFVLVTAAALLLASPAVAAPTAAQKDEFYATCMGIAQDQTLCACKADAAMTLIDERFMGVVIASMKGRPTAPEDAVPYNTYVAKSNQICKPNY
;
A
#
# COMPACT_ATOMS: atom_id res chain seq x y z
N MET A 1 12.39 -45.76 -33.61
CA MET A 1 12.81 -45.44 -32.22
C MET A 1 12.50 -43.98 -31.95
N ARG A 2 11.98 -43.71 -30.76
CA ARG A 2 11.28 -42.50 -30.34
C ARG A 2 12.15 -41.23 -30.44
N PHE A 3 11.69 -40.25 -31.22
CA PHE A 3 12.13 -38.85 -31.11
C PHE A 3 11.62 -38.31 -29.78
N VAL A 4 12.53 -38.12 -28.82
CA VAL A 4 12.21 -37.43 -27.56
C VAL A 4 12.39 -35.93 -27.81
N LEU A 5 11.30 -35.27 -28.23
CA LEU A 5 11.18 -33.82 -28.15
C LEU A 5 11.10 -33.45 -26.67
N VAL A 6 12.19 -32.93 -26.11
CA VAL A 6 12.20 -32.26 -24.80
C VAL A 6 11.65 -30.85 -25.01
N THR A 7 10.34 -30.69 -24.91
CA THR A 7 9.69 -29.38 -24.84
C THR A 7 9.89 -28.86 -23.42
N ALA A 8 10.95 -28.09 -23.19
CA ALA A 8 11.16 -27.37 -21.94
C ALA A 8 10.05 -26.32 -21.78
N ALA A 9 9.02 -26.67 -21.02
CA ALA A 9 7.99 -25.75 -20.56
C ALA A 9 8.66 -24.70 -19.66
N ALA A 10 8.98 -23.55 -20.25
CA ALA A 10 9.29 -22.32 -19.53
C ALA A 10 8.02 -21.87 -18.79
N LEU A 11 7.81 -22.43 -17.60
CA LEU A 11 6.92 -21.87 -16.59
C LEU A 11 7.49 -20.52 -16.19
N LEU A 12 7.06 -19.48 -16.90
CA LEU A 12 7.17 -18.09 -16.48
C LEU A 12 6.53 -17.99 -15.09
N LEU A 13 7.38 -17.93 -14.07
CA LEU A 13 7.03 -17.46 -12.74
C LEU A 13 6.60 -15.99 -12.88
N ALA A 14 5.35 -15.76 -13.28
CA ALA A 14 4.73 -14.45 -13.18
C ALA A 14 4.58 -14.15 -11.69
N SER A 15 5.59 -13.50 -11.10
CA SER A 15 5.42 -12.85 -9.81
C SER A 15 4.17 -11.96 -9.91
N PRO A 16 3.22 -12.03 -8.97
CA PRO A 16 2.08 -11.13 -8.99
C PRO A 16 2.64 -9.70 -8.99
N ALA A 17 2.40 -8.98 -10.07
CA ALA A 17 2.77 -7.58 -10.16
C ALA A 17 1.97 -6.86 -9.08
N VAL A 18 2.67 -6.38 -8.05
CA VAL A 18 2.05 -5.63 -6.97
C VAL A 18 1.71 -4.25 -7.55
N ALA A 19 0.42 -4.02 -7.83
CA ALA A 19 -0.03 -2.80 -8.46
C ALA A 19 0.19 -1.60 -7.53
N ALA A 20 0.68 -0.49 -8.08
CA ALA A 20 0.74 0.76 -7.33
C ALA A 20 -0.68 1.23 -6.97
N PRO A 21 -0.87 1.96 -5.86
CA PRO A 21 -2.17 2.49 -5.52
C PRO A 21 -2.74 3.39 -6.62
N THR A 22 -4.06 3.46 -6.70
CA THR A 22 -4.75 4.27 -7.71
C THR A 22 -4.92 5.72 -7.27
N ALA A 23 -5.14 6.62 -8.23
CA ALA A 23 -5.46 8.02 -7.93
C ALA A 23 -6.73 8.15 -7.06
N ALA A 24 -7.74 7.32 -7.30
CA ALA A 24 -8.97 7.32 -6.51
C ALA A 24 -8.69 6.93 -5.04
N GLN A 25 -7.81 5.96 -4.80
CA GLN A 25 -7.42 5.61 -3.43
C GLN A 25 -6.62 6.71 -2.77
N LYS A 26 -5.77 7.43 -3.51
CA LYS A 26 -5.07 8.62 -2.98
C LYS A 26 -6.06 9.69 -2.52
N ASP A 27 -7.07 9.97 -3.32
CA ASP A 27 -8.10 10.97 -3.01
C ASP A 27 -8.93 10.54 -1.79
N GLU A 28 -9.28 9.26 -1.70
CA GLU A 28 -10.00 8.70 -0.54
C GLU A 28 -9.16 8.72 0.73
N PHE A 29 -7.87 8.38 0.63
CA PHE A 29 -6.92 8.52 1.73
C PHE A 29 -6.89 9.96 2.22
N TYR A 30 -6.69 10.91 1.30
CA TYR A 30 -6.60 12.32 1.61
C TYR A 30 -7.87 12.82 2.31
N ALA A 31 -9.04 12.54 1.74
CA ALA A 31 -10.32 12.94 2.32
C ALA A 31 -10.54 12.32 3.72
N THR A 32 -10.19 11.05 3.90
CA THR A 32 -10.30 10.37 5.20
C THR A 32 -9.36 10.99 6.22
N CYS A 33 -8.11 11.27 5.84
CA CYS A 33 -7.14 11.95 6.70
C CYS A 33 -7.63 13.34 7.13
N MET A 34 -8.17 14.13 6.20
CA MET A 34 -8.71 15.46 6.49
C MET A 34 -9.87 15.41 7.48
N GLY A 35 -10.71 14.38 7.44
CA GLY A 35 -11.78 14.17 8.42
C GLY A 35 -11.30 13.84 9.84
N ILE A 36 -10.04 13.43 10.01
CA ILE A 36 -9.45 13.04 11.30
C ILE A 36 -8.53 14.14 11.84
N ALA A 37 -7.57 14.57 11.02
CA ALA A 37 -6.49 15.46 11.44
C ALA A 37 -6.74 16.94 11.12
N GLN A 38 -7.58 17.23 10.13
CA GLN A 38 -7.85 18.59 9.64
C GLN A 38 -6.58 19.39 9.26
N ASP A 39 -5.51 18.68 8.85
CA ASP A 39 -4.22 19.27 8.50
C ASP A 39 -3.90 18.99 7.02
N GLN A 40 -4.06 20.02 6.19
CA GLN A 40 -3.87 19.91 4.74
C GLN A 40 -2.44 19.48 4.37
N THR A 41 -1.43 20.06 5.02
CA THR A 41 -0.03 19.79 4.70
C THR A 41 0.33 18.36 5.06
N LEU A 42 -0.05 17.92 6.26
CA LEU A 42 0.18 16.56 6.71
C LEU A 42 -0.56 15.54 5.85
N CYS A 43 -1.84 15.78 5.56
CA CYS A 43 -2.66 14.84 4.80
C CYS A 43 -2.24 14.75 3.34
N ALA A 44 -1.85 15.86 2.70
CA ALA A 44 -1.29 15.84 1.35
C ALA A 44 0.02 15.03 1.31
N CYS A 45 0.96 15.32 2.22
CA CYS A 45 2.22 14.58 2.29
C CYS A 45 2.00 13.08 2.51
N LYS A 46 1.11 12.69 3.43
CA LYS A 46 0.87 11.27 3.71
C LYS A 46 0.19 10.56 2.55
N ALA A 47 -0.73 11.21 1.83
CA ALA A 47 -1.33 10.66 0.62
C ALA A 47 -0.27 10.42 -0.47
N ASP A 48 0.64 11.38 -0.69
CA ASP A 48 1.75 11.24 -1.63
C ASP A 48 2.72 10.13 -1.21
N ALA A 49 3.11 10.08 0.07
CA ALA A 49 4.01 9.06 0.58
C ALA A 49 3.40 7.65 0.43
N ALA A 50 2.10 7.48 0.72
CA ALA A 50 1.42 6.21 0.59
C ALA A 50 1.44 5.68 -0.87
N MET A 51 1.36 6.54 -1.89
CA MET A 51 1.49 6.11 -3.30
C MET A 51 2.83 5.45 -3.63
N THR A 52 3.87 5.69 -2.82
CA THR A 52 5.23 5.19 -3.05
C THR A 52 5.64 4.09 -2.08
N LEU A 53 5.05 4.06 -0.89
CA LEU A 53 5.47 3.17 0.19
C LEU A 53 4.72 1.83 0.18
N ILE A 54 3.54 1.78 -0.42
CA ILE A 54 2.61 0.66 -0.32
C ILE A 54 1.93 0.38 -1.66
N ASP A 55 1.38 -0.82 -1.80
CA ASP A 55 0.64 -1.23 -3.00
C ASP A 55 -0.87 -0.94 -2.91
N GLU A 56 -1.58 -1.16 -4.01
CA GLU A 56 -3.03 -0.96 -4.15
C GLU A 56 -3.83 -1.71 -3.07
N ARG A 57 -3.51 -2.97 -2.80
CA ARG A 57 -4.21 -3.78 -1.79
C ARG A 57 -4.03 -3.15 -0.42
N PHE A 58 -2.79 -2.81 -0.09
CA PHE A 58 -2.42 -2.32 1.23
C PHE A 58 -2.90 -0.88 1.48
N MET A 59 -3.00 -0.05 0.43
CA MET A 59 -3.69 1.24 0.51
C MET A 59 -5.14 1.07 0.98
N GLY A 60 -5.85 0.06 0.48
CA GLY A 60 -7.19 -0.30 0.96
C GLY A 60 -7.22 -0.65 2.45
N VAL A 61 -6.24 -1.42 2.94
CA VAL A 61 -6.08 -1.76 4.37
C VAL A 61 -5.89 -0.51 5.21
N VAL A 62 -5.01 0.40 4.76
CA VAL A 62 -4.72 1.64 5.48
C VAL A 62 -5.94 2.54 5.58
N ILE A 63 -6.66 2.76 4.47
CA ILE A 63 -7.89 3.56 4.45
C ILE A 63 -8.95 2.94 5.35
N ALA A 64 -9.14 1.62 5.29
CA ALA A 64 -10.08 0.92 6.17
C ALA A 64 -9.73 1.12 7.65
N SER A 65 -8.43 1.09 7.99
CA SER A 65 -7.96 1.33 9.35
C SER A 65 -8.17 2.76 9.82
N MET A 66 -7.91 3.75 8.95
CA MET A 66 -8.23 5.16 9.24
C MET A 66 -9.73 5.36 9.52
N LYS A 67 -10.60 4.55 8.89
CA LYS A 67 -12.06 4.53 9.13
C LYS A 67 -12.47 3.70 10.35
N GLY A 68 -11.52 3.28 11.19
CA GLY A 68 -11.76 2.57 12.44
C GLY A 68 -11.88 1.05 12.32
N ARG A 69 -11.57 0.44 11.18
CA ARG A 69 -11.54 -1.02 11.07
C ARG A 69 -10.21 -1.58 11.58
N PRO A 70 -10.21 -2.70 12.33
CA PRO A 70 -8.96 -3.34 12.72
C PRO A 70 -8.23 -3.91 11.49
N THR A 71 -6.90 -3.93 11.54
CA THR A 71 -6.09 -4.65 10.54
C THR A 71 -6.13 -6.15 10.80
N ALA A 72 -6.04 -6.94 9.73
CA ALA A 72 -5.89 -8.38 9.85
C ALA A 72 -4.51 -8.72 10.49
N PRO A 73 -4.35 -9.86 11.17
CA PRO A 73 -3.09 -10.23 11.82
C PRO A 73 -1.87 -10.17 10.89
N GLU A 74 -2.03 -10.61 9.64
CA GLU A 74 -0.99 -10.58 8.60
C GLU A 74 -0.58 -9.17 8.18
N ASP A 75 -1.47 -8.18 8.36
CA ASP A 75 -1.25 -6.79 7.96
C ASP A 75 -0.75 -5.91 9.11
N ALA A 76 -0.76 -6.39 10.36
CA ALA A 76 -0.40 -5.60 11.53
C ALA A 76 1.05 -5.07 11.49
N VAL A 77 2.02 -5.94 11.18
CA VAL A 77 3.43 -5.54 11.09
C VAL A 77 3.70 -4.63 9.88
N PRO A 78 3.22 -4.96 8.66
CA PRO A 78 3.28 -4.04 7.53
C PRO A 78 2.65 -2.68 7.82
N TYR A 79 1.53 -2.64 8.54
CA TYR A 79 0.80 -1.41 8.84
C TYR A 79 1.63 -0.50 9.76
N ASN A 80 2.17 -1.06 10.85
CA ASN A 80 3.03 -0.31 11.76
C ASN A 80 4.31 0.17 11.07
N THR A 81 4.87 -0.63 10.16
CA THR A 81 6.03 -0.23 9.34
C THR A 81 5.69 0.95 8.43
N TYR A 82 4.54 0.91 7.77
CA TYR A 82 4.02 2.01 6.96
C TYR A 82 3.80 3.28 7.80
N VAL A 83 3.16 3.16 8.97
CA VAL A 83 2.92 4.30 9.88
C VAL A 83 4.24 4.95 10.28
N ALA A 84 5.23 4.17 10.71
CA ALA A 84 6.55 4.67 11.08
C ALA A 84 7.25 5.41 9.91
N LYS A 85 7.31 4.80 8.73
CA LYS A 85 7.93 5.42 7.54
C LYS A 85 7.21 6.68 7.09
N SER A 86 5.87 6.66 7.04
CA SER A 86 5.09 7.83 6.66
C SER A 86 5.19 8.97 7.69
N ASN A 87 5.45 8.67 8.97
CA ASN A 87 5.75 9.68 9.99
C ASN A 87 7.15 10.25 9.80
N GLN A 88 8.18 9.41 9.57
CA GLN A 88 9.54 9.90 9.30
C GLN A 88 9.59 10.90 8.13
N ILE A 89 8.78 10.67 7.09
CA ILE A 89 8.70 11.55 5.92
C ILE A 89 7.88 12.81 6.22
N CYS A 90 6.66 12.66 6.71
CA CYS A 90 5.68 13.75 6.74
C CYS A 90 5.53 14.44 8.10
N LYS A 91 6.09 13.84 9.15
CA LYS A 91 6.04 14.34 10.53
C LYS A 91 7.24 13.81 11.32
N PRO A 92 8.48 14.18 10.94
CA PRO A 92 9.71 13.60 11.49
C PRO A 92 9.89 13.75 13.01
N ASN A 93 9.11 14.62 13.64
CA ASN A 93 9.14 14.90 15.08
C ASN A 93 7.92 14.30 15.82
N TYR A 94 7.26 13.28 15.25
CA TYR A 94 6.11 12.62 15.87
C TYR A 94 6.51 11.51 16.83
#